data_AF-A0A7L9U1N0-F1
#
_entry.id   AF-A0A7L9U1N0-F1
#
_cell.length_a   1.000
_cell.length_b   1.000
_cell.length_c   1.000
_cell.angle_alpha   90.00
_cell.angle_beta   90.00
_cell.angle_gamma   90.00
#
_symmetry.space_group_name_H-M   'P 1'
#
loop_
_entity.id
_entity.type
_entity.pdbx_description
1 polymer ?
#
loop_
_entity_poly.entity_id
_entity_poly.type
_entity_poly.pdbx_seq_one_letter_code
_entity_poly.pdbx_strand_id
1 'polypeptide(L)'
;MGKLEYLEALKRAMLGLPPELQARTLAWYEQRFVDGIAAGRPEADIARELDDPKKVALTLRTSTHMDAFKEQKNPANLVRLMVSVLGLLIFNLFMVIPAAVFGSLLAALYAGAFAFYVSGIAITASGLAGANELVLDGPLRHVVDGAIDDRDRTRTRITIGDTGIEVSQDKDNRADAGADAGADTGDDAGASKGARAVRRAERVAGSGIRISTEMDEESRATQTVLGLAMVLGGIVLFLVSIVVTRYAALGVKRYLQMNMSLLRGS
;
A
#
# COMPACT_ATOMS: atom_id res chain seq x y z
N MET A 1 -25.77 61.37 -43.16
CA MET A 1 -24.56 60.83 -43.80
C MET A 1 -24.89 60.52 -45.24
N GLY A 2 -24.01 60.87 -46.18
CA GLY A 2 -24.15 60.49 -47.59
C GLY A 2 -23.58 59.10 -47.87
N LYS A 3 -23.73 58.58 -49.11
CA LYS A 3 -23.24 57.25 -49.51
C LYS A 3 -21.75 57.07 -49.20
N LEU A 4 -20.92 58.02 -49.64
CA LEU A 4 -19.46 57.97 -49.49
C LEU A 4 -19.04 57.93 -48.01
N GLU A 5 -19.68 58.75 -47.19
CA GLU A 5 -19.40 58.86 -45.76
C GLU A 5 -19.73 57.56 -45.01
N TYR A 6 -20.85 56.91 -45.35
CA TYR A 6 -21.24 55.63 -44.77
C TYR A 6 -20.26 54.50 -45.18
N LEU A 7 -19.92 54.40 -46.47
CA LEU A 7 -19.02 53.36 -46.97
C LEU A 7 -17.59 53.52 -46.41
N GLU A 8 -17.11 54.75 -46.26
CA GLU A 8 -15.81 55.01 -45.64
C GLU A 8 -15.81 54.67 -44.14
N ALA A 9 -16.87 55.03 -43.42
CA ALA A 9 -17.06 54.65 -42.02
C ALA A 9 -17.12 53.12 -41.83
N LEU A 10 -17.83 52.41 -42.72
CA LEU A 10 -17.92 50.94 -42.72
C LEU A 10 -16.57 50.29 -43.01
N LYS A 11 -15.85 50.76 -44.04
CA LYS A 11 -14.50 50.28 -44.36
C LYS A 11 -13.54 50.46 -43.18
N ARG A 12 -13.59 51.62 -42.51
CA ARG A 12 -12.77 51.90 -41.33
C ARG A 12 -13.15 51.02 -40.13
N ALA A 13 -14.44 50.79 -39.92
CA ALA A 13 -14.93 49.92 -38.86
C ALA A 13 -14.55 48.44 -39.08
N MET A 14 -14.44 48.01 -40.35
CA MET A 14 -14.07 46.64 -40.72
C MET A 14 -12.55 46.37 -40.82
N LEU A 15 -11.70 47.34 -40.43
CA LEU A 15 -10.25 47.12 -40.40
C LEU A 15 -9.90 45.93 -39.50
N GLY A 16 -9.12 44.97 -40.02
CA GLY A 16 -8.73 43.75 -39.31
C GLY A 16 -9.60 42.51 -39.57
N LEU A 17 -10.67 42.60 -40.37
CA LEU A 17 -11.37 41.42 -40.90
C LEU A 17 -10.72 40.91 -42.19
N PRO A 18 -11.00 39.68 -42.63
CA PRO A 18 -10.47 39.15 -43.90
C PRO A 18 -10.79 40.08 -45.09
N PRO A 19 -9.84 40.33 -46.01
CA PRO A 19 -10.01 41.30 -47.09
C PRO A 19 -11.13 40.94 -48.06
N GLU A 20 -11.37 39.65 -48.30
CA GLU A 20 -12.48 39.17 -49.14
C GLU A 20 -13.84 39.49 -48.53
N LEU A 21 -13.97 39.36 -47.20
CA LEU A 21 -15.19 39.67 -46.47
C LEU A 21 -15.50 41.18 -46.55
N GLN A 22 -14.47 42.02 -46.37
CA GLN A 22 -14.58 43.48 -46.52
C GLN A 22 -15.08 43.88 -47.92
N ALA A 23 -14.47 43.33 -48.97
CA ALA A 23 -14.86 43.63 -50.34
C ALA A 23 -16.31 43.23 -50.64
N ARG A 24 -16.71 42.02 -50.22
CA ARG A 24 -18.09 41.52 -50.40
C ARG A 24 -19.12 42.36 -49.65
N THR A 25 -18.84 42.72 -48.40
CA THR A 25 -19.75 43.55 -47.59
C THR A 25 -19.87 44.95 -48.17
N LEU A 26 -18.75 45.59 -48.55
CA LEU A 26 -18.77 46.92 -49.17
C LEU A 26 -19.55 46.94 -50.48
N ALA A 27 -19.34 45.95 -51.36
CA ALA A 27 -20.06 45.83 -52.62
C ALA A 27 -21.58 45.70 -52.42
N TRP A 28 -22.01 44.92 -51.41
CA TRP A 28 -23.43 44.75 -51.10
C TRP A 28 -24.08 46.06 -50.64
N TYR A 29 -23.43 46.79 -49.74
CA TYR A 29 -23.94 48.08 -49.27
C TYR A 29 -23.90 49.15 -50.37
N GLU A 30 -22.87 49.14 -51.22
CA GLU A 30 -22.80 50.01 -52.39
C GLU A 30 -23.98 49.76 -53.35
N GLN A 31 -24.27 48.51 -53.66
CA GLN A 31 -25.41 48.13 -54.50
C GLN A 31 -26.72 48.66 -53.90
N ARG A 32 -26.91 48.52 -52.58
CA ARG A 32 -28.11 49.00 -51.87
C ARG A 32 -28.31 50.52 -52.01
N PHE A 33 -27.23 51.30 -51.92
CA PHE A 33 -27.30 52.74 -52.15
C PHE A 33 -27.64 53.07 -53.61
N VAL A 34 -27.07 52.34 -54.58
CA VAL A 34 -27.38 52.53 -56.00
C VAL A 34 -28.85 52.25 -56.29
N ASP A 35 -29.40 51.17 -55.75
CA ASP A 35 -30.81 50.79 -55.94
C ASP A 35 -31.76 51.81 -55.29
N GLY A 36 -31.42 52.32 -54.11
CA GLY A 36 -32.24 53.33 -53.43
C GLY A 36 -32.25 54.68 -54.15
N ILE A 37 -31.11 55.10 -54.71
CA ILE A 37 -31.00 56.31 -55.53
C ILE A 37 -31.80 56.13 -56.84
N ALA A 38 -31.71 54.96 -57.48
CA ALA A 38 -32.48 54.64 -58.67
C ALA A 38 -34.00 54.65 -58.42
N ALA A 39 -34.43 54.33 -57.19
CA ALA A 39 -35.81 54.44 -56.74
C ALA A 39 -36.25 55.88 -56.37
N GLY A 40 -35.40 56.89 -56.60
CA GLY A 40 -35.70 58.30 -56.34
C GLY A 40 -35.62 58.70 -54.87
N ARG A 41 -35.02 57.87 -54.00
CA ARG A 41 -34.85 58.17 -52.57
C ARG A 41 -33.55 58.95 -52.36
N PRO A 42 -33.54 60.00 -51.53
CA PRO A 42 -32.32 60.73 -51.23
C PRO A 42 -31.36 59.86 -50.38
N GLU A 43 -30.05 60.03 -50.60
CA GLU A 43 -29.01 59.24 -49.93
C GLU A 43 -29.11 59.26 -48.40
N ALA A 44 -29.51 60.40 -47.83
CA ALA A 44 -29.63 60.60 -46.39
C ALA A 44 -30.74 59.73 -45.76
N ASP A 45 -31.82 59.46 -46.50
CA ASP A 45 -32.92 58.62 -46.01
C ASP A 45 -32.56 57.14 -46.11
N ILE A 46 -31.82 56.74 -47.16
CA ILE A 46 -31.28 55.40 -47.30
C ILE A 46 -30.33 55.13 -46.12
N ALA A 47 -29.36 56.02 -45.87
CA ALA A 47 -28.40 55.87 -44.77
C ALA A 47 -29.03 55.80 -43.37
N ARG A 48 -30.23 56.37 -43.17
CA ARG A 48 -30.98 56.30 -41.90
C ARG A 48 -31.66 54.95 -41.67
N GLU A 49 -32.00 54.24 -42.73
CA GLU A 49 -32.54 52.88 -42.66
C GLU A 49 -31.46 51.82 -42.49
N LEU A 50 -30.21 52.14 -42.85
CA LEU A 50 -29.08 51.27 -42.63
C LEU A 50 -28.65 51.26 -41.15
N ASP A 51 -28.21 50.09 -40.69
CA ASP A 51 -27.59 49.93 -39.37
C ASP A 51 -26.28 50.74 -39.24
N ASP A 52 -25.90 51.06 -38.00
CA ASP A 52 -24.63 51.73 -37.73
C ASP A 52 -23.44 50.90 -38.26
N PRO A 53 -22.54 51.47 -39.10
CA PRO A 53 -21.40 50.75 -39.67
C PRO A 53 -20.50 50.10 -38.61
N LYS A 54 -20.42 50.66 -37.40
CA LYS A 54 -19.67 50.06 -36.28
C LYS A 54 -20.32 48.78 -35.76
N LYS A 55 -21.65 48.74 -35.69
CA LYS A 55 -22.39 47.55 -35.26
C LYS A 55 -22.27 46.43 -36.27
N VAL A 56 -22.35 46.76 -37.56
CA VAL A 56 -22.14 45.81 -38.66
C VAL A 56 -20.75 45.19 -38.58
N ALA A 57 -19.70 45.99 -38.43
CA ALA A 57 -18.35 45.45 -38.27
C ALA A 57 -18.18 44.57 -37.03
N LEU A 58 -18.83 44.93 -35.92
CA LEU A 58 -18.79 44.16 -34.67
C LEU A 58 -19.47 42.79 -34.81
N THR A 59 -20.62 42.71 -35.50
CA THR A 59 -21.32 41.43 -35.73
C THR A 59 -20.51 40.52 -36.65
N LEU A 60 -19.90 41.09 -37.70
CA LEU A 60 -19.01 40.36 -38.62
C LEU A 60 -17.74 39.83 -37.92
N ARG A 61 -17.16 40.57 -36.96
CA ARG A 61 -16.05 40.04 -36.12
C ARG A 61 -16.51 38.89 -35.24
N THR A 62 -17.69 39.03 -34.64
CA THR A 62 -18.20 38.03 -33.70
C THR A 62 -18.50 36.70 -34.42
N SER A 63 -19.07 36.75 -35.63
CA SER A 63 -19.32 35.54 -36.43
C SER A 63 -18.02 34.88 -36.91
N THR A 64 -17.08 35.65 -37.45
CA THR A 64 -15.79 35.12 -37.94
C THR A 64 -14.96 34.46 -36.85
N HIS A 65 -14.94 35.03 -35.63
CA HIS A 65 -14.31 34.37 -34.49
C HIS A 65 -15.03 33.07 -34.10
N MET A 66 -16.36 33.05 -34.09
CA MET A 66 -17.14 31.86 -33.73
C MET A 66 -16.93 30.70 -34.71
N ASP A 67 -16.84 31.00 -36.01
CA ASP A 67 -16.65 30.00 -37.06
C ASP A 67 -15.23 29.42 -37.02
N ALA A 68 -14.21 30.24 -36.77
CA ALA A 68 -12.83 29.77 -36.56
C ALA A 68 -12.70 28.82 -35.36
N PHE A 69 -13.50 29.03 -34.29
CA PHE A 69 -13.55 28.10 -33.15
C PHE A 69 -14.28 26.79 -33.44
N LYS A 70 -15.27 26.80 -34.35
CA LYS A 70 -15.97 25.58 -34.78
C LYS A 70 -15.11 24.73 -35.69
N GLU A 71 -14.38 25.36 -36.60
CA GLU A 71 -13.53 24.68 -37.58
C GLU A 71 -12.30 24.00 -36.94
N GLN A 72 -11.80 24.56 -35.83
CA GLN A 72 -10.73 23.92 -35.03
C GLN A 72 -11.19 22.69 -34.24
N LYS A 73 -12.49 22.50 -34.00
CA LYS A 73 -13.01 21.27 -33.39
C LYS A 73 -13.18 20.19 -34.45
N ASN A 74 -12.08 19.71 -35.03
CA ASN A 74 -12.12 18.54 -35.89
C ASN A 74 -12.21 17.27 -35.02
N PRO A 75 -13.38 16.62 -34.89
CA PRO A 75 -13.58 15.48 -33.99
C PRO A 75 -12.68 14.28 -34.36
N ALA A 76 -12.27 14.17 -35.63
CA ALA A 76 -11.32 13.16 -36.06
C ALA A 76 -9.93 13.33 -35.41
N ASN A 77 -9.51 14.59 -35.18
CA ASN A 77 -8.25 14.87 -34.51
C ASN A 77 -8.30 14.54 -33.01
N LEU A 78 -9.47 14.73 -32.38
CA LEU A 78 -9.70 14.33 -30.99
C LEU A 78 -9.65 12.81 -30.83
N VAL A 79 -10.29 12.05 -31.73
CA VAL A 79 -10.24 10.58 -31.71
C VAL A 79 -8.80 10.08 -31.94
N ARG A 80 -8.08 10.67 -32.90
CA ARG A 80 -6.66 10.35 -33.14
C ARG A 80 -5.78 10.66 -31.92
N LEU A 81 -6.02 11.77 -31.23
CA LEU A 81 -5.35 12.11 -29.98
C LEU A 81 -5.64 11.06 -28.90
N MET A 82 -6.91 10.69 -28.71
CA MET A 82 -7.31 9.68 -27.72
C MET A 82 -6.67 8.32 -28.00
N VAL A 83 -6.64 7.87 -29.26
CA VAL A 83 -5.98 6.62 -29.66
C VAL A 83 -4.47 6.69 -29.40
N SER A 84 -3.83 7.83 -29.67
CA SER A 84 -2.40 8.02 -29.44
C SER A 84 -2.07 8.00 -27.94
N VAL A 85 -2.87 8.68 -27.11
CA VAL A 85 -2.73 8.67 -25.65
C VAL A 85 -2.92 7.27 -25.10
N LEU A 86 -3.97 6.56 -25.55
CA LEU A 86 -4.23 5.19 -25.11
C LEU A 86 -3.12 4.23 -25.54
N GLY A 87 -2.61 4.36 -26.78
CA GLY A 87 -1.48 3.59 -27.29
C GLY A 87 -0.20 3.85 -26.50
N LEU A 88 0.09 5.11 -26.15
CA LEU A 88 1.23 5.47 -25.30
C LEU A 88 1.10 4.87 -23.89
N LEU A 89 -0.11 4.86 -23.34
CA LEU A 89 -0.38 4.31 -22.01
C LEU A 89 -0.18 2.79 -21.99
N ILE A 90 -0.72 2.08 -22.99
CA ILE A 90 -0.51 0.63 -23.16
C ILE A 90 0.98 0.31 -23.39
N PHE A 91 1.65 1.09 -24.23
CA PHE A 91 3.08 0.92 -24.49
C PHE A 91 3.91 1.12 -23.22
N ASN A 92 3.60 2.14 -22.41
CA ASN A 92 4.26 2.37 -21.14
C ASN A 92 4.03 1.21 -20.16
N LEU A 93 2.80 0.69 -20.09
CA LEU A 93 2.47 -0.45 -19.24
C LEU A 93 3.29 -1.69 -19.61
N PHE A 94 3.52 -1.93 -20.90
CA PHE A 94 4.36 -3.04 -21.37
C PHE A 94 5.82 -2.94 -20.88
N MET A 95 6.33 -1.72 -20.67
CA MET A 95 7.65 -1.50 -20.10
C MET A 95 7.66 -1.65 -18.56
N VAL A 96 6.59 -1.19 -17.89
CA VAL A 96 6.47 -1.22 -16.43
C VAL A 96 6.21 -2.63 -15.89
N ILE A 97 5.41 -3.45 -16.58
CA ILE A 97 5.05 -4.81 -16.10
C ILE A 97 6.30 -5.66 -15.81
N PRO A 98 7.26 -5.85 -16.75
CA PRO A 98 8.46 -6.62 -16.47
C PRO A 98 9.27 -6.04 -15.30
N ALA A 99 9.43 -4.72 -15.25
CA ALA A 99 10.14 -4.06 -14.17
C ALA A 99 9.48 -4.31 -12.80
N ALA A 100 8.15 -4.25 -12.74
CA ALA A 100 7.37 -4.53 -11.54
C ALA A 100 7.48 -5.99 -11.10
N VAL A 101 7.44 -6.94 -12.06
CA VAL A 101 7.62 -8.38 -11.78
C VAL A 101 9.02 -8.69 -11.25
N PHE A 102 10.06 -8.12 -11.87
CA PHE A 102 11.43 -8.28 -11.35
C PHE A 102 11.59 -7.62 -9.97
N GLY A 103 11.01 -6.44 -9.77
CA GLY A 103 11.02 -5.74 -8.48
C GLY A 103 10.32 -6.53 -7.38
N SER A 104 9.15 -7.11 -7.67
CA SER A 104 8.41 -7.92 -6.70
C SER A 104 9.11 -9.23 -6.37
N LEU A 105 9.71 -9.90 -7.37
CA LEU A 105 10.53 -11.09 -7.16
C LEU A 105 11.73 -10.77 -6.24
N LEU A 106 12.42 -9.66 -6.50
CA LEU A 106 13.56 -9.24 -5.68
C LEU A 106 13.14 -8.92 -4.25
N ALA A 107 12.00 -8.24 -4.08
CA ALA A 107 11.43 -7.95 -2.76
C ALA A 107 11.06 -9.24 -2.00
N ALA A 108 10.47 -10.22 -2.68
CA ALA A 108 10.15 -11.52 -2.10
C ALA A 108 11.42 -12.28 -1.67
N LEU A 109 12.51 -12.22 -2.46
CA LEU A 109 13.80 -12.78 -2.08
C LEU A 109 14.37 -12.12 -0.81
N TYR A 110 14.32 -10.79 -0.71
CA TYR A 110 14.77 -10.08 0.49
C TYR A 110 13.92 -10.42 1.71
N ALA A 111 12.59 -10.46 1.55
CA ALA A 111 11.69 -10.86 2.63
C ALA A 111 11.95 -12.30 3.09
N GLY A 112 12.17 -13.22 2.15
CA GLY A 112 12.56 -14.59 2.43
C GLY A 112 13.88 -14.67 3.19
N ALA A 113 14.94 -14.02 2.69
CA ALA A 113 16.25 -13.98 3.35
C ALA A 113 16.15 -13.43 4.79
N PHE A 114 15.38 -12.37 4.99
CA PHE A 114 15.14 -11.81 6.31
C PHE A 114 14.38 -12.78 7.23
N ALA A 115 13.34 -13.45 6.73
CA ALA A 115 12.61 -14.46 7.48
C ALA A 115 13.52 -15.63 7.89
N PHE A 116 14.30 -16.18 6.96
CA PHE A 116 15.28 -17.23 7.25
C PHE A 116 16.32 -16.79 8.29
N TYR A 117 16.80 -15.55 8.21
CA TYR A 117 17.74 -14.99 9.17
C TYR A 117 17.14 -14.89 10.58
N VAL A 118 15.94 -14.31 10.71
CA VAL A 118 15.26 -14.16 12.01
C VAL A 118 14.88 -15.52 12.59
N SER A 119 14.34 -16.43 11.77
CA SER A 119 14.02 -17.79 12.19
C SER A 119 15.27 -18.56 12.63
N GLY A 120 16.37 -18.44 11.89
CA GLY A 120 17.64 -19.06 12.26
C GLY A 120 18.14 -18.55 13.62
N ILE A 121 18.07 -17.24 13.87
CA ILE A 121 18.44 -16.66 15.18
C ILE A 121 17.55 -17.22 16.28
N ALA A 122 16.22 -17.26 16.07
CA ALA A 122 15.29 -17.76 17.07
C ALA A 122 15.52 -19.25 17.42
N ILE A 123 15.76 -20.09 16.40
CA ILE A 123 16.05 -21.53 16.59
C ILE A 123 17.38 -21.71 17.32
N THR A 124 18.42 -20.96 16.93
CA THR A 124 19.74 -21.00 17.57
C THR A 124 19.66 -20.55 19.03
N ALA A 125 18.94 -19.46 19.30
CA ALA A 125 18.75 -18.94 20.65
C ALA A 125 17.96 -19.91 21.54
N SER A 126 16.92 -20.55 21.02
CA SER A 126 16.15 -21.60 21.73
C SER A 126 17.03 -22.81 22.06
N GLY A 127 17.83 -23.28 21.09
CA GLY A 127 18.76 -24.39 21.31
C GLY A 127 19.86 -24.07 22.35
N LEU A 128 20.36 -22.83 22.36
CA LEU A 128 21.41 -22.40 23.29
C LEU A 128 20.87 -22.08 24.69
N ALA A 129 19.65 -21.55 24.80
CA ALA A 129 19.04 -21.17 26.07
C ALA A 129 18.54 -22.38 26.87
N GLY A 130 18.34 -23.54 26.24
CA GLY A 130 17.82 -24.74 26.91
C GLY A 130 16.41 -24.58 27.50
N ALA A 131 15.73 -23.47 27.20
CA ALA A 131 14.43 -23.12 27.73
C ALA A 131 13.31 -23.81 26.93
N ASN A 132 13.12 -25.10 27.19
CA ASN A 132 11.95 -25.86 26.73
C ASN A 132 10.89 -26.03 27.83
N GLU A 133 10.97 -25.24 28.91
CA GLU A 133 9.95 -25.24 29.96
C GLU A 133 8.77 -24.36 29.54
N LEU A 134 7.72 -24.99 29.00
CA LEU A 134 6.43 -24.33 28.81
C LEU A 134 5.70 -24.34 30.17
N VAL A 135 5.92 -23.31 30.99
CA VAL A 135 5.21 -23.13 32.27
C VAL A 135 3.81 -22.59 31.97
N LEU A 136 2.83 -23.49 31.84
CA LEU A 136 1.42 -23.13 31.81
C LEU A 136 0.91 -23.01 33.25
N ASP A 137 1.08 -21.83 33.84
CA ASP A 137 0.52 -21.49 35.15
C ASP A 137 -0.96 -21.10 34.98
N GLY A 138 -1.79 -22.09 34.70
CA GLY A 138 -3.23 -21.93 34.42
C GLY A 138 -4.09 -22.71 35.42
N PRO A 139 -5.24 -22.16 35.86
CA PRO A 139 -6.15 -22.83 36.80
C PRO A 139 -7.01 -23.87 36.06
N LEU A 140 -6.40 -24.92 35.52
CA LEU A 140 -7.12 -25.99 34.84
C LEU A 140 -6.86 -27.33 35.55
N ARG A 141 -7.77 -27.67 36.47
CA ARG A 141 -8.37 -29.01 36.62
C ARG A 141 -9.42 -28.99 37.74
N HIS A 142 -10.69 -28.95 37.33
CA HIS A 142 -11.77 -29.54 38.10
C HIS A 142 -12.02 -30.95 37.55
N VAL A 143 -12.49 -31.83 38.45
CA VAL A 143 -13.11 -33.14 38.20
C VAL A 143 -12.13 -34.33 38.01
N VAL A 144 -11.54 -34.78 39.12
CA VAL A 144 -11.70 -36.18 39.58
C VAL A 144 -11.77 -36.12 41.09
N ASP A 145 -12.99 -35.99 41.62
CA ASP A 145 -13.26 -36.06 43.04
C ASP A 145 -13.39 -37.55 43.40
N GLY A 146 -12.46 -38.02 44.21
CA GLY A 146 -12.41 -39.37 44.71
C GLY A 146 -11.51 -39.38 45.93
N ALA A 147 -12.00 -38.80 47.03
CA ALA A 147 -11.50 -38.90 48.41
C ALA A 147 -10.05 -39.41 48.54
N ILE A 148 -9.06 -38.52 48.48
CA ILE A 148 -7.69 -38.83 48.88
C ILE A 148 -7.27 -37.90 50.01
N ASP A 149 -6.78 -38.56 51.06
CA ASP A 149 -6.27 -38.09 52.33
C ASP A 149 -5.31 -36.88 52.21
N ASP A 150 -5.45 -35.93 53.13
CA ASP A 150 -4.90 -34.57 53.09
C ASP A 150 -3.41 -34.50 53.49
N ARG A 151 -2.56 -35.43 53.01
CA ARG A 151 -1.14 -35.51 53.42
C ARG A 151 -0.07 -35.53 52.32
N ASP A 152 -0.42 -35.67 51.05
CA ASP A 152 0.60 -35.83 50.00
C ASP A 152 0.60 -34.68 48.98
N ARG A 153 1.55 -33.76 49.13
CA ARG A 153 1.94 -32.77 48.11
C ARG A 153 2.49 -33.53 46.90
N THR A 154 1.62 -33.89 45.97
CA THR A 154 2.00 -34.65 44.79
C THR A 154 2.21 -33.72 43.61
N ARG A 155 3.47 -33.47 43.27
CA ARG A 155 3.85 -32.73 42.06
C ARG A 155 3.93 -33.71 40.90
N THR A 156 2.94 -33.66 40.01
CA THR A 156 2.94 -34.48 38.79
C THR A 156 3.86 -33.84 37.74
N ARG A 157 5.04 -34.43 37.53
CA ARG A 157 5.95 -34.14 36.43
C ARG A 157 5.62 -35.09 35.28
N ILE A 158 5.38 -34.53 34.10
CA ILE A 158 5.16 -35.31 32.88
C ILE A 158 6.35 -35.06 31.97
N THR A 159 7.18 -36.08 31.78
CA THR A 159 8.33 -36.06 30.87
C THR A 159 7.91 -36.77 29.59
N ILE A 160 8.12 -36.14 28.45
CA ILE A 160 7.83 -36.72 27.14
C ILE A 160 9.17 -36.90 26.44
N GLY A 161 9.55 -38.15 26.25
CA GLY A 161 10.78 -38.54 25.55
C GLY A 161 10.48 -39.53 24.42
N ASP A 162 11.55 -39.98 23.75
CA ASP A 162 11.47 -40.79 22.54
C ASP A 162 10.95 -42.22 22.81
N THR A 163 11.05 -42.67 24.06
CA THR A 163 10.62 -43.97 24.57
C THR A 163 9.19 -43.97 25.11
N GLY A 164 8.53 -42.81 25.19
CA GLY A 164 7.15 -42.67 25.64
C GLY A 164 6.89 -41.47 26.56
N ILE A 165 5.70 -41.45 27.16
CA ILE A 165 5.29 -40.43 28.13
C ILE A 165 5.47 -41.00 29.53
N GLU A 166 6.38 -40.43 30.30
CA GLU A 166 6.64 -40.81 31.69
C GLU A 166 5.98 -39.82 32.64
N VAL A 167 5.02 -40.31 33.44
CA VAL A 167 4.35 -39.51 34.47
C VAL A 167 4.97 -39.87 35.81
N SER A 168 5.77 -38.97 36.37
CA SER A 168 6.35 -39.10 37.70
C SER A 168 5.62 -38.19 38.69
N GLN A 169 5.20 -38.75 39.82
CA GLN A 169 4.49 -38.01 40.87
C GLN A 169 5.42 -37.93 42.08
N ASP A 170 6.07 -36.78 42.24
CA ASP A 170 7.06 -36.58 43.29
C ASP A 170 6.40 -36.03 44.55
N LYS A 171 6.66 -36.65 45.70
CA LYS A 171 6.16 -36.20 47.01
C LYS A 171 7.18 -35.24 47.59
N ASP A 172 6.76 -33.99 47.78
CA ASP A 172 7.62 -32.90 48.26
C ASP A 172 8.04 -33.14 49.74
N ASN A 173 9.06 -33.97 49.97
CA ASN A 173 9.57 -34.30 51.30
C ASN A 173 10.60 -33.26 51.75
N ARG A 174 10.16 -32.01 51.94
CA ARG A 174 11.00 -30.93 52.49
C ARG A 174 10.37 -30.32 53.73
N ALA A 175 10.48 -31.06 54.83
CA ALA A 175 10.61 -30.56 56.19
C ALA A 175 11.19 -31.70 57.03
N ASP A 176 12.52 -31.74 57.10
CA ASP A 176 13.29 -32.73 57.85
C ASP A 176 13.42 -32.31 59.32
N ALA A 177 13.60 -33.31 60.19
CA ALA A 177 14.28 -33.24 61.49
C ALA A 177 13.86 -32.17 62.52
N GLY A 178 13.09 -32.62 63.52
CA GLY A 178 12.90 -31.94 64.80
C GLY A 178 12.08 -32.78 65.77
N ALA A 179 12.69 -33.83 66.34
CA ALA A 179 12.13 -34.54 67.48
C ALA A 179 12.25 -33.67 68.74
N ASP A 180 11.15 -33.33 69.40
CA ASP A 180 10.71 -34.02 70.62
C ASP A 180 9.57 -33.25 71.35
N ALA A 181 8.71 -34.04 72.00
CA ALA A 181 7.80 -33.74 73.10
C ALA A 181 6.52 -32.91 72.85
N GLY A 182 5.38 -33.56 73.11
CA GLY A 182 4.22 -32.88 73.69
C GLY A 182 2.89 -33.29 73.08
N ALA A 183 2.22 -34.23 73.74
CA ALA A 183 0.82 -34.54 73.52
C ALA A 183 -0.10 -33.32 73.69
N ASP A 184 -1.21 -33.34 72.97
CA ASP A 184 -2.57 -33.30 73.51
C ASP A 184 -3.53 -32.40 72.71
N THR A 185 -4.75 -32.91 72.68
CA THR A 185 -6.03 -32.44 72.15
C THR A 185 -6.32 -30.95 72.24
N GLY A 186 -7.14 -30.45 71.30
CA GLY A 186 -7.78 -29.15 71.44
C GLY A 186 -8.50 -28.70 70.17
N ASP A 187 -9.84 -28.74 70.21
CA ASP A 187 -10.74 -28.02 69.32
C ASP A 187 -10.28 -26.58 69.04
N ASP A 188 -10.40 -26.13 67.79
CA ASP A 188 -10.52 -24.69 67.52
C ASP A 188 -11.38 -24.39 66.28
N ALA A 189 -12.67 -24.27 66.55
CA ALA A 189 -13.65 -23.59 65.71
C ALA A 189 -13.36 -22.07 65.69
N GLY A 190 -12.35 -21.63 64.93
CA GLY A 190 -11.98 -20.20 64.92
C GLY A 190 -11.38 -19.63 63.64
N ALA A 191 -11.23 -20.40 62.56
CA ALA A 191 -10.62 -19.88 61.33
C ALA A 191 -11.62 -19.10 60.47
N SER A 192 -11.41 -17.78 60.33
CA SER A 192 -12.20 -16.90 59.45
C SER A 192 -12.30 -17.49 58.03
N LYS A 193 -13.49 -17.38 57.41
CA LYS A 193 -13.79 -17.92 56.07
C LYS A 193 -12.76 -17.46 55.03
N GLY A 194 -12.23 -16.25 55.19
CA GLY A 194 -11.12 -15.69 54.40
C GLY A 194 -9.80 -16.44 54.58
N ALA A 195 -9.40 -16.79 55.80
CA ALA A 195 -8.16 -17.54 56.04
C ALA A 195 -8.20 -18.98 55.49
N ARG A 196 -9.39 -19.59 55.37
CA ARG A 196 -9.56 -20.87 54.69
C ARG A 196 -9.54 -20.73 53.15
N ALA A 197 -10.11 -19.65 52.62
CA ALA A 197 -10.08 -19.36 51.18
C ALA A 197 -8.66 -19.02 50.70
N VAL A 198 -7.91 -18.22 51.45
CA VAL A 198 -6.50 -17.87 51.15
C VAL A 198 -5.62 -19.12 51.17
N ARG A 199 -5.76 -19.99 52.18
CA ARG A 199 -5.03 -21.28 52.23
C ARG A 199 -5.42 -22.27 51.14
N ARG A 200 -6.64 -22.17 50.58
CA ARG A 200 -7.04 -22.93 49.38
C ARG A 200 -6.43 -22.34 48.11
N ALA A 201 -6.41 -21.02 47.97
CA ALA A 201 -5.79 -20.35 46.82
C ALA A 201 -4.27 -20.60 46.75
N GLU A 202 -3.60 -20.59 47.90
CA GLU A 202 -2.17 -20.91 48.03
C GLU A 202 -1.87 -22.39 47.70
N ARG A 203 -2.79 -23.30 48.03
CA ARG A 203 -2.71 -24.73 47.66
C ARG A 203 -2.82 -24.98 46.15
N VAL A 204 -3.66 -24.21 45.45
CA VAL A 204 -3.85 -24.33 44.00
C VAL A 204 -2.66 -23.73 43.22
N ALA A 205 -2.00 -22.71 43.78
CA ALA A 205 -0.81 -22.11 43.18
C ALA A 205 0.44 -23.02 43.22
N GLY A 206 0.49 -24.01 44.12
CA GLY A 206 1.65 -24.90 44.27
C GLY A 206 1.67 -26.10 43.32
N SER A 207 0.53 -26.46 42.72
CA SER A 207 0.35 -27.65 41.89
C SER A 207 0.48 -27.35 40.39
N GLY A 208 1.53 -26.64 39.99
CA GLY A 208 1.81 -26.34 38.58
C GLY A 208 2.26 -27.60 37.84
N ILE A 209 1.63 -27.89 36.69
CA ILE A 209 2.07 -28.93 35.77
C ILE A 209 3.27 -28.38 35.01
N ARG A 210 4.43 -29.01 35.18
CA ARG A 210 5.62 -28.71 34.37
C ARG A 210 5.75 -29.77 33.29
N ILE A 211 5.63 -29.34 32.04
CA ILE A 211 5.95 -30.16 30.87
C ILE A 211 7.39 -29.82 30.51
N SER A 212 8.29 -30.76 30.78
CA SER A 212 9.68 -30.70 30.32
C SER A 212 9.85 -31.74 29.22
N THR A 213 10.21 -31.29 28.03
CA THR A 213 10.74 -32.17 26.99
C THR A 213 12.23 -32.34 27.26
N GLU A 214 12.64 -33.53 27.66
CA GLU A 214 14.05 -33.92 27.68
C GLU A 214 14.46 -34.17 26.23
N MET A 215 15.13 -33.19 25.62
CA MET A 215 15.88 -33.42 24.40
C MET A 215 17.27 -33.90 24.80
N ASP A 216 17.69 -35.04 24.28
CA ASP A 216 19.06 -35.53 24.41
C ASP A 216 20.08 -34.44 24.03
N GLU A 217 21.26 -34.49 24.66
CA GLU A 217 22.35 -33.53 24.45
C GLU A 217 22.73 -33.44 22.95
N GLU A 218 22.59 -34.56 22.22
CA GLU A 218 22.78 -34.69 20.78
C GLU A 218 21.70 -33.94 19.96
N SER A 219 20.45 -33.90 20.45
CA SER A 219 19.34 -33.18 19.83
C SER A 219 19.47 -31.66 20.01
N ARG A 220 19.97 -31.21 21.17
CA ARG A 220 20.28 -29.78 21.43
C ARG A 220 21.43 -29.28 20.55
N ALA A 221 22.50 -30.06 20.43
CA ALA A 221 23.60 -29.77 19.52
C ALA A 221 23.09 -29.71 18.06
N THR A 222 22.23 -30.65 17.67
CA THR A 222 21.65 -30.68 16.31
C THR A 222 20.76 -29.46 16.03
N GLN A 223 19.93 -29.02 16.98
CA GLN A 223 19.07 -27.84 16.82
C GLN A 223 19.87 -26.53 16.71
N THR A 224 20.93 -26.36 17.50
CA THR A 224 21.81 -25.17 17.42
C THR A 224 22.61 -25.14 16.12
N VAL A 225 23.11 -26.29 15.65
CA VAL A 225 23.80 -26.42 14.36
C VAL A 225 22.84 -26.11 13.20
N LEU A 226 21.61 -26.64 13.22
CA LEU A 226 20.58 -26.31 12.22
C LEU A 226 20.21 -24.82 12.23
N GLY A 227 20.04 -24.23 13.41
CA GLY A 227 19.79 -22.81 13.56
C GLY A 227 20.93 -21.96 12.96
N LEU A 228 22.18 -22.27 13.30
CA LEU A 228 23.35 -21.57 12.79
C LEU A 228 23.48 -21.73 11.26
N ALA A 229 23.24 -22.93 10.74
CA ALA A 229 23.24 -23.19 9.30
C ALA A 229 22.15 -22.38 8.58
N MET A 230 20.96 -22.24 9.18
CA MET A 230 19.88 -21.41 8.65
C MET A 230 20.22 -19.92 8.66
N VAL A 231 20.89 -19.42 9.71
CA VAL A 231 21.39 -18.03 9.78
C VAL A 231 22.43 -17.77 8.68
N LEU A 232 23.44 -18.64 8.56
CA LEU A 232 24.46 -18.53 7.53
C LEU A 232 23.85 -18.61 6.13
N GLY A 233 22.88 -19.52 5.92
CA GLY A 233 22.09 -19.61 4.69
C GLY A 233 21.33 -18.32 4.38
N GLY A 234 20.69 -17.71 5.38
CA GLY A 234 20.02 -16.42 5.26
C GLY A 234 20.98 -15.27 4.86
N ILE A 235 22.17 -15.22 5.47
CA ILE A 235 23.20 -14.24 5.13
C ILE A 235 23.70 -14.44 3.69
N VAL A 236 23.95 -15.68 3.27
CA VAL A 236 24.36 -16.00 1.90
C VAL A 236 23.26 -15.61 0.91
N LEU A 237 21.99 -15.94 1.21
CA LEU A 237 20.86 -15.55 0.37
C LEU A 237 20.75 -14.03 0.25
N PHE A 238 20.96 -13.30 1.35
CA PHE A 238 20.98 -11.84 1.36
C PHE A 238 22.11 -11.25 0.51
N LEU A 239 23.32 -11.82 0.58
CA LEU A 239 24.44 -11.43 -0.29
C LEU A 239 24.12 -11.70 -1.77
N VAL A 240 23.50 -12.83 -2.10
CA VAL A 240 23.04 -13.13 -3.46
C VAL A 240 21.99 -12.10 -3.91
N SER A 241 21.04 -11.73 -3.06
CA SER A 241 20.06 -10.68 -3.35
C SER A 241 20.73 -9.34 -3.67
N ILE A 242 21.78 -8.95 -2.94
CA ILE A 242 22.56 -7.74 -3.23
C ILE A 242 23.21 -7.83 -4.61
N VAL A 243 23.82 -8.97 -4.94
CA VAL A 243 24.47 -9.16 -6.24
C VAL A 243 23.45 -9.07 -7.37
N VAL A 244 22.31 -9.76 -7.26
CA VAL A 244 21.22 -9.69 -8.24
C VAL A 244 20.71 -8.26 -8.38
N THR A 245 20.54 -7.53 -7.27
CA THR A 245 20.15 -6.11 -7.27
C THR A 245 21.15 -5.26 -8.05
N ARG A 246 22.45 -5.48 -7.85
CA ARG A 246 23.50 -4.75 -8.55
C ARG A 246 23.48 -5.02 -10.05
N TYR A 247 23.31 -6.28 -10.46
CA TYR A 247 23.19 -6.65 -11.88
C TYR A 247 21.92 -6.08 -12.52
N ALA A 248 20.79 -6.11 -11.81
CA ALA A 248 19.55 -5.50 -12.25
C ALA A 248 19.73 -3.98 -12.46
N ALA A 249 20.35 -3.28 -11.50
CA ALA A 249 20.63 -1.85 -11.61
C ALA A 249 21.57 -1.51 -12.79
N LEU A 250 22.59 -2.33 -13.04
CA LEU A 250 23.47 -2.20 -14.20
C LEU A 250 22.71 -2.39 -15.52
N GLY A 251 21.83 -3.39 -15.58
CA GLY A 251 20.96 -3.64 -16.74
C GLY A 251 20.03 -2.47 -17.04
N VAL A 252 19.34 -1.97 -16.00
CA VAL A 252 18.46 -0.79 -16.10
C VAL A 252 19.25 0.45 -16.52
N LYS A 253 20.43 0.69 -15.94
CA LYS A 253 21.30 1.82 -16.33
C LYS A 253 21.71 1.73 -17.80
N ARG A 254 22.10 0.55 -18.28
CA ARG A 254 22.50 0.33 -19.68
C ARG A 254 21.32 0.53 -20.64
N TYR A 255 20.15 0.03 -20.28
CA TYR A 255 18.92 0.25 -21.05
C TYR A 255 18.55 1.73 -21.13
N LEU A 256 18.58 2.45 -20.00
CA LEU A 256 18.32 3.90 -19.94
C LEU A 256 19.33 4.69 -20.75
N GLN A 257 20.62 4.34 -20.69
CA GLN A 257 21.67 5.00 -21.48
C GLN A 257 21.45 4.81 -22.98
N MET A 258 21.06 3.61 -23.43
CA MET A 258 20.76 3.33 -24.83
C MET A 258 19.53 4.14 -25.31
N ASN A 259 18.50 4.25 -24.49
CA ASN A 259 17.32 5.05 -24.82
C ASN A 259 17.63 6.56 -24.82
N MET A 260 18.48 7.01 -23.89
CA MET A 260 18.91 8.41 -23.81
C MET A 260 19.87 8.79 -24.95
N SER A 261 20.71 7.87 -25.45
CA SER A 261 21.56 8.13 -26.62
C SER A 261 20.76 8.29 -27.91
N LEU A 262 19.61 7.61 -28.03
CA LEU A 262 18.69 7.80 -29.15
C LEU A 262 18.02 9.18 -29.13
N LEU A 263 17.74 9.72 -27.94
CA LEU A 263 17.15 11.05 -27.76
C LEU A 263 18.17 12.20 -27.89
N ARG A 264 19.46 11.93 -27.68
CA ARG A 264 20.55 12.91 -27.84
C ARG A 264 21.18 12.89 -29.24
N GLY A 265 20.77 11.97 -30.11
CA GLY A 265 21.30 11.75 -31.45
C GLY A 265 20.42 12.27 -32.59
N SER A 266 19.67 13.35 -32.38
CA SER A 266 19.04 14.16 -33.44
C SER A 266 19.42 15.63 -33.31
#